data_AF-A0A8B9AFK4-F1
#
_entry.id   AF-A0A8B9AFK4-F1
#
_cell.length_a   1.000
_cell.length_b   1.000
_cell.length_c   1.000
_cell.angle_alpha   90.00
_cell.angle_beta   90.00
_cell.angle_gamma   90.00
#
_symmetry.space_group_name_H-M   'P 1'
#
loop_
_entity.id
_entity.type
_entity.pdbx_description
1 polymer ?
#
loop_
_entity_poly.entity_id
_entity_poly.type
_entity_poly.pdbx_seq_one_letter_code
_entity_poly.pdbx_strand_id
1 'polypeptide(L)'
;MDSAAASAIPRGQVDLVDFVDWSGVECLNQSTSHSLTNALKQGYRDDVGLHLESDADEQLLIYIPFTQVIKLHSVVIKGPEEEDNLKGKPVNLKYVKFQNVRSLTIFIEDNQGGNDVSKVQKIVLYGTTVDTTNMKDLKKIEEH
;
A
#
# COMPACT_ATOMS: atom_id res chain seq x y z
N MET A 1 23.52 -4.50 17.93
CA MET A 1 22.21 -4.83 18.56
C MET A 1 21.23 -3.76 18.10
N ASP A 2 20.54 -4.00 16.98
CA ASP A 2 19.15 -3.60 16.82
C ASP A 2 18.59 -4.38 15.62
N SER A 3 17.68 -5.30 15.93
CA SER A 3 16.99 -6.10 14.93
C SER A 3 16.08 -5.15 14.18
N ALA A 4 16.31 -4.94 12.88
CA ALA A 4 15.38 -4.26 12.00
C ALA A 4 13.97 -4.78 12.31
N ALA A 5 13.09 -3.87 12.72
CA ALA A 5 11.68 -4.19 12.95
C ALA A 5 11.09 -4.55 11.59
N ALA A 6 11.23 -5.81 11.19
CA ALA A 6 10.42 -6.39 10.16
C ALA A 6 8.98 -6.10 10.59
N SER A 7 8.28 -5.29 9.80
CA SER A 7 6.84 -5.07 9.95
C SER A 7 6.21 -6.46 9.93
N ALA A 8 5.96 -7.01 11.11
CA ALA A 8 5.54 -8.39 11.25
C ALA A 8 4.14 -8.46 10.67
N ILE A 9 4.03 -8.96 9.44
CA ILE A 9 2.75 -9.15 8.77
C ILE A 9 1.88 -9.97 9.73
N PRO A 10 0.74 -9.44 10.20
CA PRO A 10 -0.12 -10.18 11.11
C PRO A 10 -0.53 -11.50 10.47
N ARG A 11 -0.52 -12.60 11.24
CA ARG A 11 -0.78 -13.96 10.72
C ARG A 11 -2.02 -14.01 9.82
N GLY A 12 -1.86 -14.60 8.63
CA GLY A 12 -2.93 -14.78 7.66
C GLY A 12 -3.16 -13.59 6.72
N GLN A 13 -2.45 -12.47 6.91
CA GLN A 13 -2.45 -11.35 5.97
C GLN A 13 -1.28 -11.48 4.99
N VAL A 14 -1.43 -10.87 3.82
CA VAL A 14 -0.39 -10.74 2.79
C VAL A 14 -0.25 -9.28 2.40
N ASP A 15 0.88 -8.95 1.79
CA ASP A 15 1.05 -7.69 1.08
C ASP A 15 0.18 -7.70 -0.18
N LEU A 16 -0.68 -6.71 -0.33
CA LEU A 16 -1.66 -6.66 -1.41
C LEU A 16 -1.10 -6.07 -2.72
N VAL A 17 0.20 -5.75 -2.77
CA VAL A 17 0.87 -5.16 -3.94
C VAL A 17 0.68 -5.98 -5.23
N ASP A 18 0.64 -7.31 -5.12
CA ASP A 18 0.46 -8.22 -6.27
C ASP A 18 -0.96 -8.19 -6.84
N PHE A 19 -1.92 -7.64 -6.09
CA PHE A 19 -3.33 -7.51 -6.49
C PHE A 19 -3.67 -6.10 -6.97
N VAL A 20 -2.70 -5.18 -7.02
CA VAL A 20 -2.89 -3.82 -7.53
C VAL A 20 -3.06 -3.86 -9.05
N ASP A 21 -4.08 -3.17 -9.55
CA ASP A 21 -4.24 -2.92 -10.98
C ASP A 21 -3.39 -1.69 -11.38
N TRP A 22 -2.14 -1.93 -11.71
CA TRP A 22 -1.17 -0.88 -12.07
C TRP A 22 -1.58 -0.05 -13.29
N SER A 23 -2.48 -0.55 -14.14
CA SER A 23 -2.94 0.20 -15.32
C SER A 23 -3.88 1.36 -14.96
N GLY A 24 -4.56 1.26 -13.80
CA GLY A 24 -5.48 2.26 -13.29
C GLY A 24 -4.98 2.99 -12.04
N VAL A 25 -3.74 2.76 -11.61
CA VAL A 25 -3.15 3.52 -10.50
C VAL A 25 -2.94 4.96 -10.92
N GLU A 26 -3.45 5.88 -10.12
CA GLU A 26 -3.33 7.31 -10.36
C GLU A 26 -2.88 8.04 -9.10
N CYS A 27 -2.09 9.11 -9.26
CA CYS A 27 -1.72 9.98 -8.17
C CYS A 27 -1.78 11.43 -8.64
N LEU A 28 -2.64 12.23 -8.01
CA LEU A 28 -2.72 13.67 -8.26
C LEU A 28 -1.74 14.41 -7.35
N ASN A 29 -1.24 15.54 -7.86
CA ASN A 29 -0.24 16.40 -7.23
C ASN A 29 1.09 15.70 -6.92
N GLN A 30 1.44 14.62 -7.64
CA GLN A 30 2.77 14.01 -7.52
C GLN A 30 3.81 14.74 -8.38
N SER A 31 5.04 14.80 -7.90
CA SER A 31 6.20 15.24 -8.66
C SER A 31 6.47 14.29 -9.83
N THR A 32 6.86 14.87 -10.97
CA THR A 32 7.24 14.09 -12.18
C THR A 32 8.52 13.27 -11.99
N SER A 33 9.38 13.63 -11.02
CA SER A 33 10.64 12.93 -10.73
C SER A 33 10.49 11.88 -9.62
N HIS A 34 9.46 12.00 -8.78
CA HIS A 34 9.25 11.20 -7.58
C HIS A 34 7.81 10.67 -7.54
N SER A 35 7.52 9.69 -8.40
CA SER A 35 6.16 9.16 -8.61
C SER A 35 5.73 8.13 -7.56
N LEU A 36 4.42 7.86 -7.49
CA LEU A 36 3.81 6.87 -6.60
C LEU A 36 4.41 5.46 -6.74
N THR A 37 4.91 5.10 -7.93
CA THR A 37 5.54 3.78 -8.15
C THR A 37 6.73 3.54 -7.22
N ASN A 38 7.46 4.60 -6.86
CA ASN A 38 8.58 4.54 -5.93
C ASN A 38 8.14 4.10 -4.54
N ALA A 39 6.99 4.58 -4.07
CA ALA A 39 6.49 4.31 -2.72
C ALA A 39 5.64 3.04 -2.62
N LEU A 40 4.98 2.62 -3.71
CA LEU A 40 4.04 1.50 -3.69
C LEU A 40 4.63 0.18 -4.21
N LYS A 41 5.51 0.21 -5.22
CA LYS A 41 6.01 -1.00 -5.87
C LYS A 41 7.04 -1.70 -4.98
N GLN A 42 6.89 -3.01 -4.81
CA GLN A 42 7.87 -3.81 -4.09
C GLN A 42 9.25 -3.73 -4.75
N GLY A 43 10.30 -3.69 -3.94
CA GLY A 43 11.67 -3.42 -4.39
C GLY A 43 12.00 -1.93 -4.45
N TYR A 44 11.14 -1.10 -5.06
CA TYR A 44 11.39 0.35 -5.15
C TYR A 44 11.16 1.03 -3.79
N ARG A 45 10.07 0.67 -3.11
CA ARG A 45 9.72 1.21 -1.78
C ARG A 45 10.64 0.77 -0.65
N ASP A 46 11.59 -0.11 -0.94
CA ASP A 46 12.62 -0.58 -0.02
C ASP A 46 13.97 0.14 -0.27
N ASP A 47 14.07 0.91 -1.36
CA ASP A 47 15.21 1.78 -1.65
C ASP A 47 15.07 3.11 -0.90
N VAL A 48 16.14 3.55 -0.24
CA VAL A 48 16.14 4.79 0.54
C VAL A 48 16.18 6.04 -0.34
N GLY A 49 16.67 5.93 -1.57
CA GLY A 49 16.71 7.03 -2.53
C GLY A 49 15.40 7.23 -3.30
N LEU A 50 14.50 6.26 -3.29
CA LEU A 50 13.23 6.32 -4.00
C LEU A 50 12.09 6.68 -3.07
N HIS A 51 11.34 7.71 -3.43
CA HIS A 51 10.16 8.18 -2.71
C HIS A 51 9.13 8.78 -3.68
N LEU A 52 7.91 8.91 -3.19
CA LEU A 52 6.86 9.76 -3.72
C LEU A 52 6.99 11.15 -3.09
N GLU A 53 6.87 12.20 -3.90
CA GLU A 53 6.89 13.59 -3.47
C GLU A 53 5.71 14.34 -4.10
N SER A 54 5.16 15.34 -3.40
CA SER A 54 4.17 16.24 -3.98
C SER A 54 4.80 17.35 -4.83
N ASP A 55 4.04 17.89 -5.79
CA ASP A 55 4.56 18.83 -6.80
C ASP A 55 4.47 20.31 -6.35
N ALA A 56 3.35 20.70 -5.72
CA ALA A 56 3.07 22.11 -5.42
C ALA A 56 2.94 22.45 -3.94
N ASP A 57 2.31 21.56 -3.17
CA ASP A 57 1.98 21.75 -1.74
C ASP A 57 1.99 20.38 -1.04
N GLU A 58 1.56 20.31 0.21
CA GLU A 58 1.60 19.09 1.04
C GLU A 58 0.57 18.03 0.62
N GLN A 59 -0.36 18.35 -0.28
CA GLN A 59 -1.50 17.49 -0.57
C GLN A 59 -1.16 16.41 -1.60
N LEU A 60 -1.61 15.18 -1.37
CA LEU A 60 -1.53 14.08 -2.35
C LEU A 60 -2.84 13.32 -2.40
N LEU A 61 -3.32 13.01 -3.60
CA LEU A 61 -4.46 12.11 -3.78
C LEU A 61 -4.03 10.88 -4.55
N ILE A 62 -3.99 9.74 -3.86
CA ILE A 62 -3.54 8.46 -4.38
C ILE A 62 -4.76 7.58 -4.62
N TYR A 63 -4.92 7.08 -5.83
CA TYR A 63 -5.96 6.12 -6.21
C TYR A 63 -5.32 4.79 -6.61
N ILE A 64 -5.70 3.72 -5.91
CA ILE A 64 -5.15 2.37 -6.09
C ILE A 64 -6.31 1.41 -6.36
N PRO A 65 -6.59 1.05 -7.62
CA PRO A 65 -7.50 -0.04 -7.93
C PRO A 65 -6.85 -1.40 -7.71
N PHE A 66 -7.68 -2.40 -7.47
CA PHE A 66 -7.28 -3.81 -7.32
C PHE A 66 -7.88 -4.66 -8.44
N THR A 67 -7.13 -5.66 -8.90
CA THR A 67 -7.54 -6.61 -9.94
C THR A 67 -8.64 -7.56 -9.48
N GLN A 68 -8.84 -7.66 -8.17
CA GLN A 68 -9.87 -8.48 -7.52
C GLN A 68 -10.35 -7.82 -6.23
N VAL A 69 -11.45 -8.33 -5.68
CA VAL A 69 -11.94 -7.88 -4.37
C VAL A 69 -11.00 -8.37 -3.28
N ILE A 70 -10.56 -7.44 -2.42
CA ILE A 70 -9.73 -7.72 -1.25
C ILE A 70 -10.45 -7.32 0.05
N LYS A 71 -9.98 -7.87 1.17
CA LYS A 71 -10.27 -7.39 2.52
C LYS A 71 -9.06 -6.62 3.01
N LEU A 72 -9.19 -5.32 3.25
CA LEU A 72 -8.09 -4.49 3.74
C LEU A 72 -8.10 -4.48 5.27
N HIS A 73 -6.98 -4.83 5.87
CA HIS A 73 -6.85 -4.92 7.33
C HIS A 73 -6.05 -3.76 7.91
N SER A 74 -4.91 -3.46 7.30
CA SER A 74 -4.03 -2.39 7.78
C SER A 74 -3.25 -1.76 6.65
N VAL A 75 -2.78 -0.54 6.88
CA VAL A 75 -1.96 0.22 5.95
C VAL A 75 -0.72 0.70 6.69
N VAL A 76 0.44 0.59 6.06
CA VAL A 76 1.69 1.19 6.52
C VAL A 76 2.02 2.33 5.58
N ILE A 77 2.28 3.51 6.14
CA ILE A 77 2.82 4.66 5.42
C ILE A 77 4.07 5.11 6.18
N LYS A 78 5.22 5.17 5.49
CA LYS A 78 6.49 5.65 6.03
C LYS A 78 6.94 6.88 5.24
N GLY A 79 7.27 7.97 5.94
CA GLY A 79 8.01 9.09 5.37
C GLY A 79 9.52 8.83 5.30
N PRO A 80 10.30 9.71 4.65
CA PRO A 80 11.75 9.60 4.60
C PRO A 80 12.44 9.86 5.95
N GLU A 81 11.80 10.62 6.82
CA GLU A 81 12.32 10.95 8.16
C GLU A 81 11.76 9.99 9.22
N GLU A 82 12.62 9.58 10.15
CA GLU A 82 12.25 8.66 11.23
C GLU A 82 11.69 9.42 12.44
N GLU A 83 10.54 10.07 12.28
CA GLU A 83 9.79 10.56 13.44
C GLU A 83 9.08 9.39 14.15
N ASP A 84 9.12 9.41 15.48
CA ASP A 84 8.75 8.28 16.36
C ASP A 84 7.29 7.78 16.18
N ASN A 85 6.42 8.61 15.60
CA ASN A 85 4.98 8.36 15.54
C ASN A 85 4.58 7.25 14.55
N LEU A 86 5.33 7.04 13.46
CA LEU A 86 4.90 6.13 12.38
C LEU A 86 5.86 5.00 12.02
N LYS A 87 7.05 4.87 12.63
CA LYS A 87 8.14 3.87 12.37
C LYS A 87 7.78 2.55 11.64
N GLY A 88 7.29 2.60 10.40
CA GLY A 88 6.75 1.45 9.69
C GLY A 88 5.63 0.67 10.40
N LYS A 89 4.94 1.27 11.39
CA LYS A 89 3.91 0.55 12.17
C LYS A 89 2.61 0.45 11.38
N PRO A 90 2.00 -0.74 11.25
CA PRO A 90 0.71 -0.88 10.58
C PRO A 90 -0.40 -0.13 11.33
N VAL A 91 -1.11 0.72 10.60
CA VAL A 91 -2.35 1.37 11.07
C VAL A 91 -3.50 0.43 10.76
N ASN A 92 -4.11 -0.14 11.81
CA ASN A 92 -5.25 -1.03 11.67
C ASN A 92 -6.49 -0.23 11.22
N LEU A 93 -7.09 -0.67 10.12
CA LEU A 93 -8.35 -0.12 9.63
C LEU A 93 -9.54 -0.82 10.28
N LYS A 94 -10.72 -0.19 10.17
CA LYS A 94 -11.98 -0.78 10.61
C LYS A 94 -12.37 -1.90 9.66
N TYR A 95 -11.88 -3.12 9.90
CA TYR A 95 -12.11 -4.31 9.07
C TYR A 95 -13.56 -4.46 8.60
N VAL A 96 -14.54 -4.20 9.47
CA VAL A 96 -15.98 -4.25 9.14
C VAL A 96 -16.40 -3.38 7.95
N LYS A 97 -15.67 -2.29 7.67
CA LYS A 97 -15.92 -1.39 6.53
C LYS A 97 -15.17 -1.83 5.27
N PHE A 98 -14.01 -2.46 5.43
CA PHE A 98 -13.08 -2.76 4.35
C PHE A 98 -13.07 -4.25 3.97
N GLN A 99 -14.24 -4.89 3.98
CA GLN A 99 -14.40 -6.30 3.59
C GLN A 99 -14.47 -6.55 2.08
N ASN A 100 -14.82 -5.53 1.32
CA ASN A 100 -15.11 -5.64 -0.10
C ASN A 100 -14.53 -4.41 -0.80
N VAL A 101 -13.20 -4.37 -0.88
CA VAL A 101 -12.47 -3.24 -1.45
C VAL A 101 -12.06 -3.61 -2.88
N ARG A 102 -12.49 -2.81 -3.85
CA ARG A 102 -12.03 -2.89 -5.25
C ARG A 102 -11.07 -1.77 -5.63
N SER A 103 -11.10 -0.68 -4.89
CA SER A 103 -10.16 0.41 -5.00
C SER A 103 -10.01 1.10 -3.65
N LEU A 104 -8.86 1.70 -3.43
CA LEU A 104 -8.52 2.48 -2.26
C LEU A 104 -8.09 3.87 -2.72
N THR A 105 -8.71 4.90 -2.15
CA THR A 105 -8.25 6.29 -2.29
C THR A 105 -7.64 6.73 -0.96
N ILE A 106 -6.41 7.23 -1.01
CA ILE A 106 -5.71 7.83 0.13
C ILE A 106 -5.54 9.31 -0.16
N PHE A 107 -6.03 10.15 0.75
CA PHE A 107 -5.81 11.59 0.71
C PHE A 107 -4.85 11.97 1.84
N ILE A 108 -3.70 12.53 1.47
CA ILE A 108 -2.75 13.14 2.39
C ILE A 108 -3.03 14.64 2.32
N GLU A 109 -3.49 15.21 3.44
CA GLU A 109 -3.88 16.62 3.53
C GLU A 109 -2.72 17.52 3.98
N ASP A 110 -1.78 16.96 4.75
CA ASP A 110 -0.67 17.69 5.37
C ASP A 110 0.46 16.72 5.73
N ASN A 111 1.66 17.24 6.05
CA ASN A 111 2.80 16.46 6.48
C ASN A 111 3.17 16.64 7.96
N GLN A 112 4.00 15.72 8.46
CA GLN A 112 4.63 15.85 9.76
C GLN A 112 5.92 16.65 9.57
N GLY A 113 6.02 17.80 10.24
CA GLY A 113 7.20 18.67 10.20
C GLY A 113 6.95 20.07 9.62
N GLY A 114 5.79 20.31 8.99
CA GLY A 114 5.45 21.62 8.42
C GLY A 114 6.32 22.00 7.23
N ASN A 115 6.77 21.00 6.46
CA ASN A 115 7.46 21.23 5.20
C ASN A 115 6.45 21.69 4.14
N ASP A 116 6.92 22.37 3.09
CA ASP A 116 6.01 22.82 2.01
C ASP A 116 5.53 21.65 1.10
N VAL A 117 6.17 20.48 1.20
CA VAL A 117 5.86 19.30 0.39
C VAL A 117 5.83 18.01 1.21
N SER A 118 4.96 17.09 0.81
CA SER A 118 4.83 15.77 1.41
C SER A 118 5.75 14.77 0.73
N LYS A 119 6.49 14.00 1.55
CA LYS A 119 7.33 12.90 1.07
C LYS A 119 6.89 11.58 1.67
N VAL A 120 6.63 10.60 0.82
CA VAL A 120 6.24 9.24 1.21
C VAL A 120 7.25 8.26 0.65
N GLN A 121 7.99 7.59 1.52
CA GLN A 121 8.98 6.60 1.13
C GLN A 121 8.34 5.24 0.83
N LYS A 122 7.37 4.82 1.66
CA LYS A 122 6.83 3.47 1.58
C LYS A 122 5.35 3.41 1.92
N ILE A 123 4.59 2.75 1.06
CA ILE A 123 3.19 2.37 1.26
C ILE A 123 3.09 0.85 1.17
N VAL A 124 2.53 0.23 2.23
CA VAL A 124 2.21 -1.21 2.25
C VAL A 124 0.75 -1.38 2.65
N LEU A 125 0.04 -2.21 1.89
CA LEU A 125 -1.36 -2.53 2.12
C LEU A 125 -1.43 -3.99 2.56
N TYR A 126 -1.84 -4.25 3.79
CA TYR A 126 -1.97 -5.62 4.29
C TYR A 126 -3.43 -6.04 4.33
N GLY A 127 -3.68 -7.26 3.85
CA GLY A 127 -4.99 -7.85 3.95
C GLY A 127 -5.07 -9.25 3.40
N THR A 128 -6.26 -9.66 3.00
CA THR A 128 -6.50 -10.99 2.42
C THR A 128 -7.27 -10.86 1.12
N THR A 129 -7.08 -11.83 0.23
CA THR A 129 -7.96 -12.00 -0.92
C THR A 129 -9.32 -12.51 -0.45
N VAL A 130 -10.39 -12.11 -1.13
CA VAL A 130 -11.65 -12.86 -1.02
C VAL A 130 -11.48 -14.09 -1.89
N ASP A 131 -11.61 -15.28 -1.31
CA ASP A 131 -11.63 -16.52 -2.09
C ASP A 131 -12.76 -16.41 -3.11
N THR A 132 -12.39 -16.21 -4.37
CA THR A 132 -13.29 -16.45 -5.48
C THR A 132 -13.14 -17.93 -5.78
N THR A 133 -14.26 -18.65 -5.94
CA THR A 133 -14.24 -20.07 -6.30
C THR A 133 -13.43 -20.23 -7.59
N ASN A 134 -12.16 -20.64 -7.45
CA ASN A 134 -11.26 -20.82 -8.58
C ASN A 134 -11.66 -22.14 -9.24
N MET A 135 -12.48 -22.07 -10.31
CA MET A 135 -12.94 -23.26 -11.05
C MET A 135 -11.81 -24.08 -11.69
N LYS A 136 -10.55 -23.63 -11.56
CA LYS A 136 -9.35 -24.36 -11.98
C LYS A 136 -8.97 -25.53 -11.06
N ASP A 137 -9.57 -25.64 -9.87
CA ASP A 137 -9.31 -26.75 -8.94
C ASP A 137 -10.21 -27.97 -9.11
N LEU A 138 -11.11 -27.97 -10.11
CA LEU A 138 -11.84 -29.17 -10.52
C LEU A 138 -10.94 -30.06 -11.38
N LYS A 139 -10.06 -30.84 -10.74
CA LYS A 139 -9.47 -32.01 -11.40
C LYS A 139 -10.60 -32.98 -11.72
N LYS A 140 -10.87 -33.19 -13.02
CA LYS A 140 -11.69 -34.30 -13.50
C LYS A 140 -11.15 -35.59 -12.87
N ILE A 141 -11.97 -36.27 -12.09
CA ILE A 141 -11.68 -37.63 -11.66
C ILE A 141 -11.82 -38.47 -12.93
N GLU A 142 -10.71 -38.87 -13.53
CA GLU A 142 -10.73 -39.91 -14.56
C GLU A 142 -10.84 -41.26 -13.82
N GLU A 143 -12.06 -41.82 -13.81
CA GLU A 143 -12.25 -43.24 -13.52
C GLU A 143 -11.82 -44.04 -14.76
N HIS A 144 -10.73 -44.80 -14.65
CA HIS A 144 -10.56 -46.07 -15.36
C HIS A 144 -9.49 -46.96 -14.70
#